data_AF-A0A9D2GVY9-F1
#
_entry.id   AF-A0A9D2GVY9-F1
#
_cell.length_a   1.000
_cell.length_b   1.000
_cell.length_c   1.000
_cell.angle_alpha   90.00
_cell.angle_beta   90.00
_cell.angle_gamma   90.00
#
_symmetry.space_group_name_H-M   'P 1'
#
loop_
_entity.id
_entity.type
_entity.pdbx_description
1 polymer ?
#
loop_
_entity_poly.entity_id
_entity_poly.type
_entity_poly.pdbx_seq_one_letter_code
_entity_poly.pdbx_strand_id
1 'polypeptide(L)'
;MKQSIHILLLLSVLAFCPRTATAQKERNAATIDSLLKVVLHNDQKVRHDYNQSHDPKEKEAYLRQWDRTDSINQSIVLPIVDSIINGRLEGLSDNSWRACFMVLQHSDSPTQLKYLPFVTEYYRKGHILNYEYLIYVDRIHANQRKAQPFGSQSAEFPNGKRIFLPMLPKAKRDSLLQTLGIAPESVQIRNGEFTFTSTITDASLSVLSAFPSQPADTCTTRQEVSWLELENNEKGFILMVKTSPSRPQTGNIKIYANRQYRGTTDKDGLLMFKADKKEDIRSLRLVSSDGKEWTHTLKPFSQEQDYIIEGI
;
A
#
# COMPACT_ATOMS: atom_id res chain seq x y z
N MET A 1 61.21 19.82 -65.25
CA MET A 1 61.02 20.69 -64.07
C MET A 1 59.82 21.58 -64.34
N LYS A 2 58.74 21.69 -63.57
CA LYS A 2 58.13 20.92 -62.48
C LYS A 2 56.63 21.27 -62.61
N GLN A 3 55.78 20.25 -62.75
CA GLN A 3 54.32 20.41 -62.74
C GLN A 3 53.89 20.68 -61.28
N SER A 4 53.14 21.75 -61.05
CA SER A 4 52.50 22.01 -59.76
C SER A 4 51.08 21.47 -59.79
N ILE A 5 50.87 20.41 -59.02
CA ILE A 5 49.60 19.73 -58.78
C ILE A 5 48.79 20.57 -57.78
N HIS A 6 47.60 21.03 -58.16
CA HIS A 6 46.63 21.57 -57.22
C HIS A 6 45.86 20.41 -56.58
N ILE A 7 46.16 20.11 -55.32
CA ILE A 7 45.44 19.13 -54.50
C ILE A 7 44.11 19.76 -54.07
N LEU A 8 43.02 19.22 -54.59
CA LEU A 8 41.66 19.52 -54.16
C LEU A 8 41.41 18.79 -52.84
N LEU A 9 41.38 19.52 -51.73
CA LEU A 9 41.09 18.99 -50.39
C LEU A 9 39.57 18.84 -50.24
N LEU A 10 39.05 17.64 -50.54
CA LEU A 10 37.68 17.26 -50.20
C LEU A 10 37.59 17.09 -48.67
N LEU A 11 37.12 18.12 -47.97
CA LEU A 11 36.63 17.95 -46.60
C LEU A 11 35.28 17.22 -46.68
N SER A 12 35.32 15.89 -46.58
CA SER A 12 34.16 15.10 -46.19
C SER A 12 33.84 15.40 -44.72
N VAL A 13 32.94 16.36 -44.49
CA VAL A 13 32.26 16.48 -43.21
C VAL A 13 31.40 15.22 -43.07
N LEU A 14 31.95 14.21 -42.39
CA LEU A 14 31.18 13.12 -41.81
C LEU A 14 30.18 13.77 -40.85
N ALA A 15 28.96 14.01 -41.34
CA ALA A 15 27.81 14.29 -40.51
C ALA A 15 27.64 13.07 -39.59
N PHE A 16 28.20 13.17 -38.39
CA PHE A 16 27.98 12.21 -37.32
C PHE A 16 26.48 12.22 -37.06
N CYS A 17 25.79 11.22 -37.59
CA CYS A 17 24.33 11.20 -37.66
C CYS A 17 23.80 10.82 -36.26
N PRO A 18 23.17 11.73 -35.48
CA PRO A 18 22.59 11.37 -34.19
C PRO A 18 21.39 10.39 -34.32
N ARG A 19 20.95 10.07 -35.55
CA ARG A 19 19.78 9.23 -35.82
C ARG A 19 19.88 7.79 -35.30
N THR A 20 21.07 7.23 -35.14
CA THR A 20 21.23 5.83 -34.70
C THR A 20 21.00 5.67 -33.19
N ALA A 21 21.44 6.65 -32.39
CA ALA A 21 21.25 6.64 -30.94
C ALA A 21 19.78 6.87 -30.54
N THR A 22 19.08 7.79 -31.22
CA THR A 22 17.66 8.05 -30.99
C THR A 22 16.79 6.85 -31.39
N ALA A 23 17.04 6.26 -32.56
CA ALA A 23 16.30 5.08 -33.03
C ALA A 23 16.52 3.85 -32.13
N GLN A 24 17.74 3.65 -31.60
CA GLN A 24 18.01 2.56 -30.66
C GLN A 24 17.30 2.79 -29.31
N LYS A 25 17.24 4.04 -28.84
CA LYS A 25 16.52 4.42 -27.60
C LYS A 25 15.02 4.18 -27.74
N GLU A 26 14.41 4.59 -28.85
CA GLU A 26 13.00 4.36 -29.15
C GLU A 26 12.66 2.86 -29.27
N ARG A 27 13.50 2.07 -29.94
CA ARG A 27 13.34 0.61 -30.05
C ARG A 27 13.43 -0.08 -28.67
N ASN A 28 14.34 0.37 -27.81
CA ASN A 28 14.46 -0.15 -26.45
C ASN A 28 13.20 0.17 -25.64
N ALA A 29 12.67 1.40 -25.72
CA ALA A 29 11.44 1.80 -25.05
C ALA A 29 10.23 0.98 -25.52
N ALA A 30 10.05 0.77 -26.82
CA ALA A 30 8.96 -0.06 -27.37
C ALA A 30 9.03 -1.53 -26.90
N THR A 31 10.24 -2.07 -26.75
CA THR A 31 10.46 -3.42 -26.23
C THR A 31 10.08 -3.50 -24.76
N ILE A 32 10.48 -2.51 -23.96
CA ILE A 32 10.13 -2.41 -22.54
C ILE A 32 8.63 -2.22 -22.35
N ASP A 33 7.98 -1.39 -23.17
CA ASP A 33 6.52 -1.23 -23.16
C ASP A 33 5.78 -2.55 -23.39
N SER A 34 6.25 -3.35 -24.35
CA SER A 34 5.66 -4.66 -24.63
C SER A 34 5.83 -5.62 -23.45
N LEU A 35 6.99 -5.60 -22.81
CA LEU A 35 7.26 -6.39 -21.61
C LEU A 35 6.36 -5.97 -20.44
N LEU A 36 6.23 -4.67 -20.19
CA LEU A 36 5.42 -4.13 -19.09
C LEU A 36 3.92 -4.38 -19.28
N LYS A 37 3.43 -4.43 -20.52
CA LYS A 37 2.05 -4.89 -20.81
C LYS A 37 1.82 -6.33 -20.37
N VAL A 38 2.78 -7.23 -20.62
CA VAL A 38 2.70 -8.63 -20.18
C VAL A 38 2.75 -8.72 -18.65
N VAL A 39 3.64 -7.96 -18.00
CA VAL A 39 3.73 -7.86 -16.55
C VAL A 39 2.39 -7.44 -15.94
N LEU A 40 1.79 -6.36 -16.45
CA LEU A 40 0.50 -5.87 -15.97
C LEU A 40 -0.62 -6.90 -16.19
N HIS A 41 -0.66 -7.54 -17.36
CA HIS A 41 -1.63 -8.59 -17.62
C HIS A 41 -1.51 -9.74 -16.62
N ASN A 42 -0.29 -10.24 -16.38
CA ASN A 42 -0.06 -11.34 -15.44
C ASN A 42 -0.40 -10.94 -13.98
N ASP A 43 -0.02 -9.72 -13.58
CA ASP A 43 -0.34 -9.14 -12.28
C ASP A 43 -1.85 -9.11 -12.02
N GLN A 44 -2.63 -8.65 -13.01
CA GLN A 44 -4.08 -8.53 -12.87
C GLN A 44 -4.80 -9.87 -13.05
N LYS A 45 -4.32 -10.75 -13.94
CA LYS A 45 -4.96 -12.03 -14.24
C LYS A 45 -5.02 -12.93 -13.01
N VAL A 46 -3.92 -13.10 -12.29
CA VAL A 46 -3.89 -14.01 -11.11
C VAL A 46 -4.83 -13.54 -10.00
N ARG A 47 -4.97 -12.22 -9.83
CA ARG A 47 -5.90 -11.59 -8.88
C ARG A 47 -7.35 -11.79 -9.30
N HIS A 48 -7.63 -11.64 -10.59
CA HIS A 48 -8.93 -11.92 -11.18
C HIS A 48 -9.32 -13.39 -10.96
N ASP A 49 -8.44 -14.33 -11.31
CA ASP A 49 -8.69 -15.77 -11.16
C ASP A 49 -8.97 -16.14 -9.68
N TYR A 50 -8.18 -15.61 -8.74
CA TYR A 50 -8.40 -15.80 -7.30
C TYR A 50 -9.78 -15.29 -6.84
N ASN A 51 -10.18 -14.11 -7.31
CA ASN A 51 -11.45 -13.49 -6.92
C ASN A 51 -12.66 -14.21 -7.52
N GLN A 52 -12.52 -14.86 -8.69
CA GLN A 52 -13.60 -15.64 -9.32
C GLN A 52 -13.77 -17.04 -8.71
N SER A 53 -12.73 -17.58 -8.07
CA SER A 53 -12.78 -18.92 -7.49
C SER A 53 -13.49 -18.95 -6.13
N HIS A 54 -14.34 -19.96 -5.97
CA HIS A 54 -15.09 -20.26 -4.76
C HIS A 54 -14.61 -21.54 -4.06
N ASP A 55 -13.76 -22.36 -4.71
CA ASP A 55 -13.20 -23.58 -4.13
C ASP A 55 -11.95 -23.23 -3.29
N PRO A 56 -11.93 -23.55 -1.97
CA PRO A 56 -10.75 -23.32 -1.13
C PRO A 56 -9.43 -23.90 -1.70
N LYS A 57 -9.47 -25.06 -2.36
CA LYS A 57 -8.26 -25.68 -2.93
C LYS A 57 -7.71 -24.91 -4.13
N GLU A 58 -8.61 -24.45 -5.01
CA GLU A 58 -8.25 -23.59 -6.13
C GLU A 58 -7.71 -22.25 -5.63
N LYS A 59 -8.38 -21.63 -4.64
CA LYS A 59 -7.91 -20.37 -4.04
C LYS A 59 -6.51 -20.52 -3.46
N GLU A 60 -6.20 -21.63 -2.78
CA GLU A 60 -4.86 -21.91 -2.27
C GLU A 60 -3.81 -22.04 -3.41
N ALA A 61 -4.17 -22.69 -4.52
CA ALA A 61 -3.31 -22.77 -5.69
C ALA A 61 -3.08 -21.39 -6.34
N TYR A 62 -4.13 -20.57 -6.45
CA TYR A 62 -4.02 -19.20 -6.96
C TYR A 62 -3.19 -18.31 -6.05
N LEU A 63 -3.22 -18.47 -4.72
CA LEU A 63 -2.34 -17.74 -3.81
C LEU A 63 -0.86 -18.06 -4.08
N ARG A 64 -0.50 -19.35 -4.26
CA ARG A 64 0.86 -19.72 -4.65
C ARG A 64 1.28 -19.15 -6.00
N GLN A 65 0.36 -19.14 -6.97
CA GLN A 65 0.61 -18.53 -8.27
C GLN A 65 0.79 -17.02 -8.15
N TRP A 66 -0.01 -16.36 -7.30
CA TRP A 66 0.05 -14.94 -7.03
C TRP A 66 1.43 -14.57 -6.48
N ASP A 67 1.88 -15.22 -5.41
CA ASP A 67 3.20 -14.97 -4.81
C ASP A 67 4.34 -15.13 -5.82
N ARG A 68 4.26 -16.19 -6.65
CA ARG A 68 5.23 -16.43 -7.72
C ARG A 68 5.20 -15.33 -8.78
N THR A 69 4.01 -14.92 -9.22
CA THR A 69 3.82 -13.84 -10.20
C THR A 69 4.36 -12.52 -9.67
N ASP A 70 4.05 -12.16 -8.41
CA ASP A 70 4.53 -10.92 -7.80
C ASP A 70 6.06 -10.92 -7.70
N SER A 71 6.69 -12.05 -7.37
CA SER A 71 8.16 -12.17 -7.35
C SER A 71 8.79 -11.99 -8.74
N ILE A 72 8.25 -12.66 -9.77
CA ILE A 72 8.70 -12.52 -11.16
C ILE A 72 8.54 -11.08 -11.63
N ASN A 73 7.37 -10.49 -11.41
CA ASN A 73 7.06 -9.12 -11.80
C ASN A 73 8.02 -8.12 -11.13
N GLN A 74 8.30 -8.27 -9.84
CA GLN A 74 9.28 -7.43 -9.15
C GLN A 74 10.69 -7.56 -9.76
N SER A 75 11.15 -8.78 -10.04
CA SER A 75 12.47 -8.99 -10.69
C SER A 75 12.62 -8.30 -12.05
N ILE A 76 11.50 -8.07 -12.75
CA ILE A 76 11.46 -7.37 -14.04
C ILE A 76 11.36 -5.85 -13.82
N VAL A 77 10.42 -5.41 -12.98
CA VAL A 77 10.05 -4.00 -12.84
C VAL A 77 11.08 -3.21 -12.05
N LEU A 78 11.63 -3.76 -10.96
CA LEU A 78 12.52 -2.98 -10.08
C LEU A 78 13.78 -2.46 -10.82
N PRO A 79 14.48 -3.26 -11.66
CA PRO A 79 15.59 -2.74 -12.48
C PRO A 79 15.17 -1.71 -13.53
N ILE A 80 13.95 -1.81 -14.07
CA ILE A 80 13.39 -0.83 -15.01
C ILE A 80 13.17 0.50 -14.28
N VAL A 81 12.53 0.47 -13.11
CA VAL A 81 12.32 1.66 -12.28
C VAL A 81 13.65 2.28 -11.85
N ASP A 82 14.63 1.48 -11.43
CA ASP A 82 15.98 1.96 -11.12
C ASP A 82 16.64 2.64 -12.34
N SER A 83 16.42 2.13 -13.56
CA SER A 83 16.95 2.73 -14.77
C SER A 83 16.30 4.09 -15.08
N ILE A 84 15.03 4.26 -14.76
CA ILE A 84 14.28 5.51 -14.93
C ILE A 84 14.77 6.55 -13.92
N ILE A 85 14.88 6.17 -12.64
CA ILE A 85 15.41 7.03 -11.56
C ILE A 85 16.81 7.55 -11.92
N ASN A 86 17.63 6.69 -12.54
CA ASN A 86 19.00 7.05 -12.95
C ASN A 86 19.08 7.76 -14.32
N GLY A 87 17.96 8.16 -14.92
CA GLY A 87 17.92 8.87 -16.20
C GLY A 87 18.38 8.04 -17.41
N ARG A 88 18.45 6.72 -17.28
CA ARG A 88 18.89 5.80 -18.35
C ARG A 88 17.72 5.34 -19.24
N LEU A 89 16.49 5.53 -18.78
CA LEU A 89 15.27 5.17 -19.48
C LEU A 89 14.22 6.29 -19.35
N GLU A 90 13.63 6.67 -20.47
CA GLU A 90 12.53 7.65 -20.57
C GLU A 90 11.62 7.28 -21.73
N GLY A 91 10.49 7.98 -21.88
CA GLY A 91 9.57 7.78 -23.02
C GLY A 91 8.72 6.51 -22.94
N LEU A 92 8.50 5.97 -21.74
CA LEU A 92 7.55 4.89 -21.53
C LEU A 92 6.11 5.38 -21.68
N SER A 93 5.25 4.49 -22.19
CA SER A 93 3.81 4.75 -22.30
C SER A 93 3.12 4.82 -20.93
N ASP A 94 1.92 5.42 -20.88
CA ASP A 94 1.11 5.47 -19.66
C ASP A 94 0.78 4.08 -19.08
N ASN A 95 0.53 3.10 -19.96
CA ASN A 95 0.32 1.71 -19.56
C ASN A 95 1.55 1.10 -18.86
N SER A 96 2.75 1.55 -19.23
CA SER A 96 3.98 1.11 -18.60
C SER A 96 4.16 1.71 -17.21
N TRP A 97 3.82 2.99 -17.02
CA TRP A 97 3.80 3.61 -15.68
C TRP A 97 2.81 2.89 -14.76
N ARG A 98 1.65 2.54 -15.28
CA ARG A 98 0.65 1.74 -14.57
C ARG A 98 1.20 0.38 -14.15
N ALA A 99 1.85 -0.35 -15.07
CA ALA A 99 2.51 -1.63 -14.76
C ALA A 99 3.54 -1.48 -13.63
N CYS A 100 4.42 -0.48 -13.73
CA CYS A 100 5.40 -0.19 -12.69
C CYS A 100 4.72 0.09 -11.34
N PHE A 101 3.71 0.95 -11.32
CA PHE A 101 3.00 1.30 -10.09
C PHE A 101 2.28 0.10 -9.46
N MET A 102 1.61 -0.74 -10.26
CA MET A 102 0.93 -1.94 -9.74
C MET A 102 1.90 -2.89 -9.04
N VAL A 103 3.05 -3.14 -9.64
CA VAL A 103 4.07 -4.02 -9.04
C VAL A 103 4.68 -3.37 -7.79
N LEU A 104 4.95 -2.06 -7.80
CA LEU A 104 5.47 -1.35 -6.63
C LEU A 104 4.47 -1.31 -5.47
N GLN A 105 3.17 -1.11 -5.73
CA GLN A 105 2.18 -1.08 -4.64
C GLN A 105 2.01 -2.45 -3.98
N HIS A 106 2.26 -3.54 -4.70
CA HIS A 106 2.15 -4.91 -4.22
C HIS A 106 3.48 -5.48 -3.68
N SER A 107 4.58 -4.72 -3.73
CA SER A 107 5.87 -5.18 -3.22
C SER A 107 5.91 -5.22 -1.70
N ASP A 108 6.97 -5.81 -1.14
CA ASP A 108 7.22 -5.78 0.29
C ASP A 108 7.43 -4.35 0.84
N SER A 109 7.35 -4.22 2.17
CA SER A 109 7.46 -2.92 2.85
C SER A 109 8.80 -2.20 2.61
N PRO A 110 9.97 -2.87 2.68
CA PRO A 110 11.25 -2.22 2.34
C PRO A 110 11.28 -1.68 0.91
N THR A 111 10.74 -2.42 -0.05
CA THR A 111 10.68 -2.02 -1.46
C THR A 111 9.74 -0.84 -1.64
N GLN A 112 8.54 -0.87 -1.03
CA GLN A 112 7.62 0.27 -1.07
C GLN A 112 8.29 1.55 -0.53
N LEU A 113 8.99 1.45 0.59
CA LEU A 113 9.70 2.59 1.17
C LEU A 113 10.83 3.10 0.26
N LYS A 114 11.62 2.18 -0.33
CA LYS A 114 12.70 2.53 -1.28
C LYS A 114 12.18 3.36 -2.46
N TYR A 115 11.03 2.99 -3.02
CA TYR A 115 10.48 3.62 -4.22
C TYR A 115 9.47 4.73 -3.96
N LEU A 116 9.17 5.08 -2.70
CA LEU A 116 8.27 6.19 -2.36
C LEU A 116 8.65 7.53 -3.01
N PRO A 117 9.93 7.95 -3.09
CA PRO A 117 10.31 9.17 -3.79
C PRO A 117 9.94 9.14 -5.28
N PHE A 118 10.18 8.00 -5.95
CA PHE A 118 9.82 7.79 -7.34
C PHE A 118 8.29 7.83 -7.54
N VAL A 119 7.54 7.10 -6.72
CA VAL A 119 6.06 7.12 -6.77
C VAL A 119 5.52 8.53 -6.55
N THR A 120 6.11 9.30 -5.63
CA THR A 120 5.72 10.70 -5.37
C THR A 120 5.98 11.61 -6.57
N GLU A 121 7.14 11.48 -7.22
CA GLU A 121 7.47 12.23 -8.43
C GLU A 121 6.48 11.93 -9.57
N TYR A 122 6.15 10.66 -9.76
CA TYR A 122 5.27 10.21 -10.84
C TYR A 122 3.81 10.53 -10.59
N TYR A 123 3.38 10.56 -9.33
CA TYR A 123 2.10 11.17 -8.94
C TYR A 123 2.05 12.65 -9.34
N ARG A 124 3.08 13.44 -9.02
CA ARG A 124 3.12 14.88 -9.38
C ARG A 124 3.11 15.14 -10.88
N LYS A 125 3.63 14.20 -11.68
CA LYS A 125 3.59 14.24 -13.14
C LYS A 125 2.26 13.78 -13.74
N GLY A 126 1.31 13.32 -12.92
CA GLY A 126 -0.02 12.88 -13.36
C GLY A 126 -0.09 11.43 -13.85
N HIS A 127 0.96 10.63 -13.65
CA HIS A 127 0.98 9.21 -14.06
C HIS A 127 0.39 8.26 -13.03
N ILE A 128 0.11 8.73 -11.81
CA ILE A 128 -0.50 7.97 -10.73
C ILE A 128 -1.67 8.78 -10.20
N LEU A 129 -2.81 8.11 -9.95
CA LEU A 129 -4.00 8.81 -9.47
C LEU A 129 -3.82 9.22 -8.00
N ASN A 130 -4.51 10.30 -7.61
CA ASN A 130 -4.46 10.80 -6.24
C ASN A 130 -4.86 9.75 -5.19
N TYR A 131 -5.90 8.96 -5.45
CA TYR A 131 -6.33 7.89 -4.54
C TYR A 131 -5.35 6.72 -4.50
N GLU A 132 -4.68 6.42 -5.60
CA GLU A 132 -3.67 5.37 -5.68
C GLU A 132 -2.43 5.76 -4.86
N TYR A 133 -2.01 7.02 -5.00
CA TYR A 133 -0.94 7.60 -4.21
C TYR A 133 -1.25 7.56 -2.71
N LEU A 134 -2.46 7.97 -2.33
CA LEU A 134 -2.95 7.92 -0.95
C LEU A 134 -2.89 6.50 -0.36
N ILE A 135 -3.40 5.50 -1.08
CA ILE A 135 -3.41 4.10 -0.64
C ILE A 135 -1.98 3.61 -0.45
N TYR A 136 -1.08 3.96 -1.36
CA TYR A 136 0.34 3.60 -1.28
C TYR A 136 1.02 4.19 -0.05
N VAL A 137 0.77 5.48 0.23
CA VAL A 137 1.30 6.19 1.42
C VAL A 137 0.79 5.56 2.71
N ASP A 138 -0.51 5.29 2.82
CA ASP A 138 -1.08 4.66 4.00
C ASP A 138 -0.54 3.25 4.21
N ARG A 139 -0.34 2.47 3.14
CA ARG A 139 0.26 1.12 3.21
C ARG A 139 1.66 1.15 3.80
N ILE A 140 2.49 2.13 3.42
CA ILE A 140 3.82 2.32 4.00
C ILE A 140 3.72 2.62 5.51
N HIS A 141 2.82 3.51 5.92
CA HIS A 141 2.63 3.85 7.34
C HIS A 141 2.12 2.65 8.14
N ALA A 142 1.12 1.95 7.64
CA ALA A 142 0.56 0.75 8.27
C ALA A 142 1.62 -0.35 8.44
N ASN A 143 2.47 -0.57 7.44
CA ASN A 143 3.57 -1.53 7.50
C ASN A 143 4.62 -1.16 8.55
N GLN A 144 4.85 0.15 8.76
CA GLN A 144 5.72 0.67 9.81
C GLN A 144 5.05 0.76 11.19
N ARG A 145 3.77 0.36 11.31
CA ARG A 145 2.93 0.57 12.50
C ARG A 145 2.82 2.03 12.94
N LYS A 146 2.79 2.94 11.97
CA LYS A 146 2.53 4.37 12.15
C LYS A 146 1.08 4.70 11.86
N ALA A 147 0.57 5.76 12.48
CA ALA A 147 -0.77 6.25 12.19
C ALA A 147 -0.87 6.60 10.70
N GLN A 148 -1.89 6.06 10.03
CA GLN A 148 -2.14 6.30 8.62
C GLN A 148 -2.53 7.76 8.37
N PRO A 149 -1.92 8.45 7.39
CA PRO A 149 -2.26 9.82 7.06
C PRO A 149 -3.70 10.00 6.56
N PHE A 150 -4.25 9.01 5.83
CA PHE A 150 -5.57 9.12 5.21
C PHE A 150 -6.58 8.05 5.67
N GLY A 151 -6.09 6.88 6.13
CA GLY A 151 -6.89 5.86 6.81
C GLY A 151 -7.47 4.75 5.91
N SER A 152 -6.84 4.46 4.78
CA SER A 152 -7.32 3.48 3.78
C SER A 152 -7.04 2.02 4.12
N GLN A 153 -6.09 1.71 5.00
CA GLN A 153 -5.73 0.34 5.33
C GLN A 153 -6.53 -0.20 6.51
N SER A 154 -7.01 -1.43 6.32
CA SER A 154 -7.65 -2.25 7.33
C SER A 154 -6.83 -3.51 7.62
N ALA A 155 -7.10 -4.13 8.76
CA ALA A 155 -6.61 -5.46 9.08
C ALA A 155 -7.80 -6.39 9.36
N GLU A 156 -7.68 -7.63 8.90
CA GLU A 156 -8.59 -8.71 9.22
C GLU A 156 -7.91 -9.70 10.17
N PHE A 157 -8.59 -10.04 11.26
CA PHE A 157 -8.12 -11.00 12.25
C PHE A 157 -8.58 -12.42 11.91
N PRO A 158 -7.92 -13.47 12.44
CA PRO A 158 -8.28 -14.87 12.16
C PRO A 158 -9.73 -15.25 12.49
N ASN A 159 -10.41 -14.49 13.35
CA ASN A 159 -11.83 -14.67 13.67
C ASN A 159 -12.77 -13.96 12.68
N GLY A 160 -12.26 -13.47 11.54
CA GLY A 160 -13.00 -12.74 10.51
C GLY A 160 -13.30 -11.28 10.87
N LYS A 161 -12.86 -10.81 12.05
CA LYS A 161 -13.09 -9.42 12.45
C LYS A 161 -12.18 -8.48 11.67
N ARG A 162 -12.79 -7.49 11.00
CA ARG A 162 -12.06 -6.42 10.31
C ARG A 162 -12.05 -5.14 11.16
N ILE A 163 -10.91 -4.47 11.20
CA ILE A 163 -10.73 -3.15 11.82
C ILE A 163 -9.99 -2.24 10.86
N PHE A 164 -10.16 -0.92 10.98
CA PHE A 164 -9.19 -0.01 10.38
C PHE A 164 -7.97 0.11 11.28
N LEU A 165 -6.79 0.16 10.65
CA LEU A 165 -5.56 0.41 11.39
C LEU A 165 -5.54 1.87 11.88
N PRO A 166 -4.83 2.17 12.98
CA PRO A 166 -4.81 3.51 13.55
C PRO A 166 -4.44 4.57 12.53
N MET A 167 -5.07 5.73 12.62
CA MET A 167 -4.97 6.81 11.65
C MET A 167 -4.87 8.17 12.34
N LEU A 168 -4.43 9.18 11.60
CA LEU A 168 -4.40 10.54 12.13
C LEU A 168 -5.81 11.04 12.49
N PRO A 169 -5.96 12.02 13.38
CA PRO A 169 -7.23 12.67 13.69
C PRO A 169 -7.94 13.18 12.44
N LYS A 170 -9.28 13.09 12.41
CA LYS A 170 -10.08 13.43 11.22
C LYS A 170 -9.71 14.77 10.60
N ALA A 171 -9.57 15.84 11.40
CA ALA A 171 -9.23 17.17 10.90
C ALA A 171 -7.88 17.21 10.15
N LYS A 172 -6.88 16.45 10.62
CA LYS A 172 -5.59 16.32 9.94
C LYS A 172 -5.73 15.52 8.64
N ARG A 173 -6.49 14.43 8.65
CA ARG A 173 -6.76 13.62 7.44
C ARG A 173 -7.48 14.44 6.38
N ASP A 174 -8.53 15.17 6.76
CA ASP A 174 -9.29 16.03 5.86
C ASP A 174 -8.40 17.10 5.21
N SER A 175 -7.52 17.73 6.00
CA SER A 175 -6.55 18.70 5.48
C SER A 175 -5.58 18.04 4.48
N LEU A 176 -5.10 16.83 4.74
CA LEU A 176 -4.22 16.10 3.84
C LEU A 176 -4.93 15.69 2.55
N LEU A 177 -6.18 15.23 2.62
CA LEU A 177 -7.00 14.89 1.45
C LEU A 177 -7.11 16.08 0.48
N GLN A 178 -7.33 17.27 1.02
CA GLN A 178 -7.40 18.51 0.22
C GLN A 178 -6.10 18.79 -0.52
N THR A 179 -4.93 18.48 0.06
CA THR A 179 -3.64 18.63 -0.65
C THR A 179 -3.50 17.72 -1.87
N LEU A 180 -4.27 16.63 -1.91
CA LEU A 180 -4.32 15.70 -3.05
C LEU A 180 -5.48 16.02 -4.03
N GLY A 181 -6.20 17.12 -3.81
CA GLY A 181 -7.40 17.45 -4.58
C GLY A 181 -8.56 16.49 -4.34
N ILE A 182 -8.59 15.80 -3.19
CA ILE A 182 -9.69 14.92 -2.80
C ILE A 182 -10.57 15.66 -1.80
N ALA A 183 -11.85 15.79 -2.13
CA ALA A 183 -12.84 16.37 -1.23
C ALA A 183 -13.11 15.40 -0.05
N PRO A 184 -12.94 15.80 1.22
CA PRO A 184 -13.10 14.90 2.35
C PRO A 184 -14.47 14.22 2.44
N GLU A 185 -15.53 14.89 1.99
CA GLU A 185 -16.89 14.36 1.91
C GLU A 185 -17.07 13.24 0.87
N SER A 186 -16.14 13.13 -0.09
CA SER A 186 -16.18 12.07 -1.09
C SER A 186 -15.61 10.76 -0.57
N VAL A 187 -14.87 10.80 0.56
CA VAL A 187 -14.30 9.63 1.22
C VAL A 187 -15.28 9.08 2.25
N GLN A 188 -15.51 7.78 2.19
CA GLN A 188 -16.33 7.06 3.14
C GLN A 188 -15.59 5.85 3.68
N ILE A 189 -15.69 5.67 5.00
CA ILE A 189 -15.19 4.50 5.70
C ILE A 189 -16.42 3.74 6.20
N ARG A 190 -16.75 2.63 5.54
CA ARG A 190 -17.95 1.82 5.85
C ARG A 190 -17.63 0.34 5.69
N ASN A 191 -18.14 -0.52 6.57
CA ASN A 191 -18.01 -1.98 6.46
C ASN A 191 -16.56 -2.50 6.30
N GLY A 192 -15.57 -1.76 6.81
CA GLY A 192 -14.16 -2.14 6.65
C GLY A 192 -13.60 -1.83 5.27
N GLU A 193 -14.34 -1.05 4.47
CA GLU A 193 -13.96 -0.57 3.17
C GLU A 193 -13.73 0.94 3.21
N PHE A 194 -12.61 1.34 2.62
CA PHE A 194 -12.32 2.71 2.30
C PHE A 194 -12.80 2.94 0.87
N THR A 195 -13.90 3.67 0.72
CA THR A 195 -14.43 4.05 -0.58
C THR A 195 -14.27 5.55 -0.78
N PHE A 196 -14.09 5.96 -2.01
CA PHE A 196 -14.05 7.37 -2.35
C PHE A 196 -14.75 7.57 -3.68
N THR A 197 -15.43 8.71 -3.82
CA THR A 197 -15.95 9.16 -5.11
C THR A 197 -14.95 10.15 -5.69
N SER A 198 -14.38 9.84 -6.85
CA SER A 198 -13.52 10.77 -7.58
C SER A 198 -14.20 11.15 -8.89
N THR A 199 -14.24 12.43 -9.21
CA THR A 199 -14.66 12.91 -10.52
C THR A 199 -13.48 12.73 -11.46
N ILE A 200 -13.41 11.58 -12.15
CA ILE A 200 -12.37 11.34 -13.15
C ILE A 200 -12.69 12.22 -14.36
N THR A 201 -11.81 13.17 -14.69
CA THR A 201 -11.93 13.98 -15.90
C THR A 201 -11.53 13.17 -17.14
N ASP A 202 -12.02 13.53 -18.34
CA ASP A 202 -11.73 12.82 -19.58
C ASP A 202 -10.22 12.66 -19.87
N ALA A 203 -9.40 13.62 -19.46
CA ALA A 203 -7.94 13.55 -19.60
C ALA A 203 -7.30 12.47 -18.69
N SER A 204 -7.87 12.24 -17.50
CA SER A 204 -7.50 11.13 -16.61
C SER A 204 -8.13 9.80 -17.04
N LEU A 205 -9.30 9.82 -17.70
CA LEU A 205 -9.93 8.64 -18.28
C LEU A 205 -9.15 8.11 -19.48
N SER A 206 -8.67 8.93 -20.41
CA SER A 206 -7.96 8.44 -21.60
C SER A 206 -6.66 7.66 -21.29
N VAL A 207 -6.04 7.95 -20.14
CA VAL A 207 -4.84 7.29 -19.62
C VAL A 207 -5.18 5.90 -19.03
N LEU A 208 -6.44 5.66 -18.65
CA LEU A 208 -6.86 4.54 -17.79
C LEU A 208 -8.06 3.73 -18.30
N SER A 209 -8.78 4.22 -19.31
CA SER A 209 -10.05 3.66 -19.82
C SER A 209 -9.91 2.34 -20.56
N ALA A 210 -8.72 1.75 -20.61
CA ALA A 210 -8.49 0.44 -21.22
C ALA A 210 -8.82 -0.75 -20.29
N PHE A 211 -9.24 -0.52 -19.04
CA PHE A 211 -9.41 -1.60 -18.07
C PHE A 211 -10.71 -1.49 -17.26
N PRO A 212 -11.42 -2.63 -17.06
CA PRO A 212 -12.66 -2.64 -16.31
C PRO A 212 -12.41 -2.26 -14.85
N SER A 213 -13.17 -1.28 -14.37
CA SER A 213 -13.34 -1.02 -12.94
C SER A 213 -13.81 -2.30 -12.25
N GLN A 214 -13.19 -2.66 -11.12
CA GLN A 214 -13.72 -3.71 -10.27
C GLN A 214 -15.17 -3.36 -9.90
N PRO A 215 -16.10 -4.34 -9.92
CA PRO A 215 -17.44 -4.10 -9.43
C PRO A 215 -17.37 -3.68 -7.96
N ALA A 216 -18.15 -2.66 -7.60
CA ALA A 216 -18.36 -2.31 -6.20
C ALA A 216 -19.01 -3.50 -5.50
N ASP A 217 -18.32 -4.09 -4.53
CA ASP A 217 -18.92 -5.09 -3.64
C ASP A 217 -20.03 -4.41 -2.84
N THR A 218 -21.28 -4.63 -3.25
CA THR A 218 -22.45 -4.16 -2.50
C THR A 218 -22.70 -5.09 -1.32
N CYS A 219 -21.92 -4.94 -0.25
CA CYS A 219 -22.23 -5.58 1.03
C CYS A 219 -23.33 -4.79 1.77
N THR A 220 -24.53 -5.37 1.84
CA THR A 220 -25.76 -4.76 2.39
C THR A 220 -25.90 -4.86 3.91
N THR A 221 -24.93 -5.45 4.62
CA THR A 221 -24.92 -5.51 6.09
C THR A 221 -23.97 -4.45 6.65
N ARG A 222 -24.53 -3.50 7.40
CA ARG A 222 -23.79 -2.44 8.09
C ARG A 222 -22.96 -3.05 9.22
N GLN A 223 -21.66 -3.27 9.01
CA GLN A 223 -20.74 -3.64 10.07
C GLN A 223 -20.14 -2.36 10.67
N GLU A 224 -20.40 -2.11 11.96
CA GLU A 224 -19.67 -1.09 12.69
C GLU A 224 -18.20 -1.52 12.81
N VAL A 225 -17.32 -0.78 12.15
CA VAL A 225 -15.87 -1.04 12.18
C VAL A 225 -15.23 -0.04 13.11
N SER A 226 -14.43 -0.53 14.06
CA SER A 226 -13.73 0.30 15.04
C SER A 226 -12.38 0.77 14.50
N TRP A 227 -11.92 1.95 14.95
CA TRP A 227 -10.58 2.46 14.70
C TRP A 227 -10.08 3.34 15.85
N LEU A 228 -8.79 3.64 15.84
CA LEU A 228 -8.17 4.63 16.73
C LEU A 228 -7.68 5.81 15.91
N GLU A 229 -8.03 7.01 16.37
CA GLU A 229 -7.38 8.25 15.94
C GLU A 229 -6.26 8.57 16.94
N LEU A 230 -5.03 8.75 16.45
CA LEU A 230 -3.85 8.97 17.28
C LEU A 230 -3.25 10.36 17.07
N GLU A 231 -3.23 11.17 18.12
CA GLU A 231 -2.42 12.38 18.14
C GLU A 231 -0.92 12.06 18.21
N ASN A 232 -0.07 13.04 17.90
CA ASN A 232 1.39 12.84 17.81
C ASN A 232 2.01 12.33 19.14
N ASN A 233 1.43 12.71 20.27
CA ASN A 233 1.85 12.29 21.62
C ASN A 233 1.16 11.01 22.10
N GLU A 234 0.29 10.40 21.30
CA GLU A 234 -0.46 9.20 21.68
C GLU A 234 0.11 7.96 21.00
N LYS A 235 -0.06 6.81 21.65
CA LYS A 235 0.20 5.49 21.07
C LYS A 235 -1.01 4.58 21.22
N GLY A 236 -1.22 3.72 20.23
CA GLY A 236 -2.35 2.80 20.14
C GLY A 236 -2.00 1.37 20.55
N PHE A 237 -2.96 0.71 21.17
CA PHE A 237 -2.92 -0.71 21.48
C PHE A 237 -4.11 -1.38 20.82
N ILE A 238 -3.84 -2.39 20.00
CA ILE A 238 -4.86 -3.25 19.40
C ILE A 238 -4.64 -4.65 19.94
N LEU A 239 -5.51 -5.08 20.83
CA LEU A 239 -5.36 -6.32 21.57
C LEU A 239 -6.44 -7.32 21.16
N MET A 240 -6.03 -8.55 20.87
CA MET A 240 -6.94 -9.64 20.54
C MET A 240 -6.72 -10.80 21.52
N VAL A 241 -7.63 -10.95 22.49
CA VAL A 241 -7.61 -12.10 23.40
C VAL A 241 -8.07 -13.35 22.64
N LYS A 242 -7.23 -14.38 22.65
CA LYS A 242 -7.49 -15.66 21.99
C LYS A 242 -8.04 -16.68 22.99
N THR A 243 -8.89 -17.57 22.49
CA THR A 243 -9.33 -18.73 23.24
C THR A 243 -8.17 -19.69 23.47
N SER A 244 -8.09 -20.26 24.68
CA SER A 244 -7.20 -21.38 24.98
C SER A 244 -7.95 -22.45 25.79
N PRO A 245 -7.44 -23.69 25.89
CA PRO A 245 -8.08 -24.72 26.71
C PRO A 245 -8.28 -24.31 28.18
N SER A 246 -7.38 -23.48 28.72
CA SER A 246 -7.48 -22.96 30.08
C SER A 246 -8.32 -21.69 30.20
N ARG A 247 -8.58 -21.00 29.08
CA ARG A 247 -9.33 -19.73 28.99
C ARG A 247 -10.19 -19.71 27.72
N PRO A 248 -11.36 -20.37 27.73
CA PRO A 248 -12.21 -20.47 26.54
C PRO A 248 -12.97 -19.17 26.24
N GLN A 249 -12.93 -18.17 27.12
CA GLN A 249 -13.63 -16.90 26.98
C GLN A 249 -12.68 -15.81 26.48
N THR A 250 -13.14 -15.05 25.48
CA THR A 250 -12.41 -13.91 24.90
C THR A 250 -13.08 -12.57 25.19
N GLY A 251 -14.41 -12.53 25.27
CA GLY A 251 -15.16 -11.32 25.58
C GLY A 251 -15.35 -11.05 27.07
N ASN A 252 -15.69 -9.81 27.41
CA ASN A 252 -15.88 -9.35 28.79
C ASN A 252 -14.63 -9.46 29.68
N ILE A 253 -13.43 -9.45 29.08
CA ILE A 253 -12.16 -9.45 29.82
C ILE A 253 -11.76 -8.00 30.10
N LYS A 254 -11.68 -7.64 31.38
CA LYS A 254 -11.25 -6.30 31.81
C LYS A 254 -9.72 -6.22 31.72
N ILE A 255 -9.23 -5.19 31.04
CA ILE A 255 -7.80 -4.97 30.83
C ILE A 255 -7.35 -3.73 31.61
N TYR A 256 -6.27 -3.89 32.36
CA TYR A 256 -5.62 -2.84 33.13
C TYR A 256 -4.16 -2.69 32.70
N ALA A 257 -3.71 -1.43 32.60
CA ALA A 257 -2.31 -1.08 32.37
C ALA A 257 -1.92 -0.01 33.39
N ASN A 258 -0.76 -0.18 34.04
CA ASN A 258 -0.30 0.71 35.12
C ASN A 258 -1.35 0.93 36.21
N ARG A 259 -2.03 -0.16 36.63
CA ARG A 259 -3.14 -0.19 37.61
C ARG A 259 -4.38 0.60 37.20
N GLN A 260 -4.42 1.19 36.01
CA GLN A 260 -5.58 1.90 35.48
C GLN A 260 -6.39 0.98 34.57
N TYR A 261 -7.71 1.03 34.69
CA TYR A 261 -8.64 0.35 33.79
C TYR A 261 -8.57 0.98 32.39
N ARG A 262 -8.33 0.16 31.36
CA ARG A 262 -8.22 0.61 29.96
C ARG A 262 -9.41 0.24 29.10
N GLY A 263 -10.18 -0.76 29.52
CA GLY A 263 -11.38 -1.19 28.81
C GLY A 263 -11.70 -2.65 29.05
N THR A 264 -12.76 -3.09 28.38
CA THR A 264 -13.21 -4.48 28.39
C THR A 264 -13.28 -4.97 26.96
N THR A 265 -12.81 -6.20 26.71
CA THR A 265 -12.88 -6.80 25.37
C THR A 265 -14.33 -6.99 24.93
N ASP A 266 -14.59 -6.76 23.65
CA ASP A 266 -15.88 -7.11 23.05
C ASP A 266 -16.05 -8.62 22.90
N LYS A 267 -17.21 -9.06 22.39
CA LYS A 267 -17.55 -10.49 22.24
C LYS A 267 -16.52 -11.30 21.43
N ASP A 268 -15.74 -10.66 20.57
CA ASP A 268 -14.76 -11.32 19.71
C ASP A 268 -13.35 -11.30 20.33
N GLY A 269 -13.19 -10.71 21.51
CA GLY A 269 -11.91 -10.60 22.21
C GLY A 269 -11.09 -9.34 21.87
N LEU A 270 -11.64 -8.42 21.08
CA LEU A 270 -10.93 -7.20 20.70
C LEU A 270 -11.05 -6.14 21.78
N LEU A 271 -9.93 -5.50 22.12
CA LEU A 271 -9.91 -4.20 22.78
C LEU A 271 -8.94 -3.27 22.04
N MET A 272 -9.39 -2.05 21.76
CA MET A 272 -8.54 -0.97 21.27
C MET A 272 -8.51 0.14 22.33
N PHE A 273 -7.33 0.63 22.66
CA PHE A 273 -7.20 1.83 23.50
C PHE A 273 -5.95 2.63 23.13
N LYS A 274 -5.92 3.88 23.59
CA LYS A 274 -4.77 4.78 23.43
C LYS A 274 -4.19 5.19 24.79
N ALA A 275 -2.92 5.54 24.78
CA ALA A 275 -2.19 6.04 25.95
C ALA A 275 -1.22 7.15 25.52
N ASP A 276 -0.75 7.97 26.46
CA ASP A 276 0.32 8.92 26.15
C ASP A 276 1.62 8.14 25.88
N LYS A 277 2.43 8.59 24.91
CA LYS A 277 3.72 7.96 24.56
C LYS A 277 4.66 7.89 25.76
N LYS A 278 4.56 8.82 26.72
CA LYS A 278 5.34 8.86 27.97
C LYS A 278 4.97 7.76 28.96
N GLU A 279 3.78 7.16 28.85
CA GLU A 279 3.39 6.06 29.74
C GLU A 279 4.19 4.79 29.40
N ASP A 280 5.02 4.31 30.34
CA ASP A 280 5.71 3.03 30.17
C ASP A 280 4.75 1.86 30.47
N ILE A 281 4.14 1.29 29.42
CA ILE A 281 3.22 0.16 29.52
C ILE A 281 3.92 -1.08 28.97
N ARG A 282 4.41 -1.94 29.86
CA ARG A 282 5.14 -3.18 29.52
C ARG A 282 4.34 -4.45 29.73
N SER A 283 3.30 -4.38 30.55
CA SER A 283 2.45 -5.50 30.85
C SER A 283 1.01 -5.08 31.07
N LEU A 284 0.12 -6.02 30.85
CA LEU A 284 -1.31 -5.89 31.03
C LEU A 284 -1.76 -6.87 32.10
N ARG A 285 -2.62 -6.40 33.01
CA ARG A 285 -3.38 -7.29 33.91
C ARG A 285 -4.76 -7.50 33.31
N LEU A 286 -5.13 -8.75 33.11
CA LEU A 286 -6.41 -9.17 32.55
C LEU A 286 -7.24 -9.85 33.63
N VAL A 287 -8.53 -9.55 33.67
CA VAL A 287 -9.49 -10.09 34.64
C VAL A 287 -10.72 -10.59 33.90
N SER A 288 -11.00 -11.90 33.99
CA SER A 288 -12.19 -12.50 33.40
C SER A 288 -13.46 -12.22 34.20
N SER A 289 -14.63 -12.52 33.64
CA SER A 289 -15.92 -12.31 34.30
C SER A 289 -16.12 -13.18 35.55
N ASP A 290 -15.44 -14.33 35.64
CA ASP A 290 -15.41 -15.19 36.83
C ASP A 290 -14.33 -14.78 37.86
N GLY A 291 -13.63 -13.66 37.64
CA GLY A 291 -12.65 -13.09 38.56
C GLY A 291 -11.26 -13.70 38.48
N LYS A 292 -10.97 -14.61 37.54
CA LYS A 292 -9.60 -15.10 37.32
C LYS A 292 -8.73 -14.00 36.72
N GLU A 293 -7.50 -13.91 37.20
CA GLU A 293 -6.55 -12.90 36.77
C GLU A 293 -5.32 -13.50 36.11
N TRP A 294 -4.77 -12.80 35.13
CA TRP A 294 -3.45 -13.11 34.58
C TRP A 294 -2.76 -11.88 34.04
N THR A 295 -1.45 -12.01 33.83
CA THR A 295 -0.62 -10.95 33.27
C THR A 295 -0.16 -11.35 31.89
N HIS A 296 -0.14 -10.39 30.97
CA HIS A 296 0.48 -10.51 29.64
C HIS A 296 1.60 -9.49 29.51
N THR A 297 2.80 -9.94 29.13
CA THR A 297 3.93 -9.04 28.84
C THR A 297 3.86 -8.63 27.38
N LEU A 298 3.81 -7.32 27.14
CA LEU A 298 3.70 -6.76 25.79
C LEU A 298 5.05 -6.76 25.08
N LYS A 299 4.99 -6.83 23.75
CA LYS A 299 6.15 -6.48 22.93
C LYS A 299 6.46 -4.99 23.09
N PRO A 300 7.75 -4.61 23.22
CA PRO A 300 8.11 -3.20 23.25
C PRO A 300 7.80 -2.56 21.89
N PHE A 301 7.41 -1.30 21.92
CA PHE A 301 7.34 -0.46 20.72
C PHE A 301 8.75 -0.31 20.15
N SER A 302 8.92 -0.48 18.84
CA SER A 302 10.15 0.00 18.20
C SER A 302 10.14 1.54 18.11
N GLN A 303 11.32 2.14 17.90
CA GLN A 303 11.57 3.58 18.09
C GLN A 303 10.65 4.52 17.27
N GLU A 304 9.95 4.00 16.25
CA GLU A 304 9.10 4.78 15.35
C GLU A 304 7.65 4.29 15.26
N GLN A 305 7.22 3.35 16.11
CA GLN A 305 5.86 2.85 16.06
C GLN A 305 4.89 3.76 16.81
N ASP A 306 3.73 4.00 16.23
CA ASP A 306 2.62 4.67 16.90
C ASP A 306 1.66 3.67 17.53
N TYR A 307 1.65 2.42 17.08
CA TYR A 307 0.79 1.39 17.67
C TYR A 307 1.39 -0.01 17.63
N ILE A 308 0.84 -0.89 18.47
CA ILE A 308 1.10 -2.33 18.41
C ILE A 308 -0.21 -3.10 18.16
N ILE A 309 -0.07 -4.25 17.51
CA ILE A 309 -1.12 -5.26 17.40
C ILE A 309 -0.60 -6.51 18.09
N GLU A 310 -1.33 -6.99 19.09
CA GLU A 310 -0.91 -8.13 19.88
C GLU A 310 -2.04 -9.10 20.16
N GLY A 311 -1.77 -10.39 19.91
CA GLY A 311 -2.63 -11.48 20.33
C GLY A 311 -2.25 -11.91 21.74
N ILE A 312 -3.22 -11.93 22.64
CA ILE A 312 -3.09 -12.30 24.06
C ILE A 312 -3.64 -13.70 24.30
#